data_AF-A0A285KBM3-F1
#
_entry.id   AF-A0A285KBM3-F1
#
_cell.length_a   1.000
_cell.length_b   1.000
_cell.length_c   1.000
_cell.angle_alpha   90.00
_cell.angle_beta   90.00
_cell.angle_gamma   90.00
#
_symmetry.space_group_name_H-M   'P 1'
#
loop_
_entity.id
_entity.type
_entity.pdbx_description
1 polymer ?
#
loop_
_entity_poly.entity_id
_entity_poly.type
_entity_poly.pdbx_seq_one_letter_code
_entity_poly.pdbx_strand_id
1 'polypeptide(L)'
;MMNKTLMMLATTALVGGMFSLPASAISEAYRAQLEKSGCTQVSDANGTCNTHHSKKQNQHAQSQADHRNGPAEPQAAREVARIMDSHIAGKNQGQAVDYMHTGGWRPLNEEETRWEKSGFIAEFDLTSKGKVTGVAVR
;
A
#
# COMPACT_ATOMS: atom_id res chain seq x y z
N MET A 1 43.97 48.97 29.83
CA MET A 1 42.51 49.05 29.62
C MET A 1 42.00 47.62 29.38
N MET A 2 40.99 47.20 30.15
CA MET A 2 40.26 45.93 30.06
C MET A 2 39.69 45.72 28.64
N ASN A 3 39.51 44.49 28.14
CA ASN A 3 38.37 43.67 28.56
C ASN A 3 38.52 42.16 28.28
N LYS A 4 38.20 41.40 29.32
CA LYS A 4 37.82 39.99 29.32
C LYS A 4 36.57 39.80 28.47
N THR A 5 36.55 38.82 27.56
CA THR A 5 35.34 38.01 27.36
C THR A 5 35.71 36.60 26.92
N LEU A 6 35.84 35.74 27.91
CA LEU A 6 35.65 34.31 27.81
C LEU A 6 34.13 34.06 27.71
N MET A 7 33.63 33.57 26.57
CA MET A 7 32.28 33.01 26.42
C MET A 7 32.28 32.20 25.11
N MET A 8 32.71 30.94 25.09
CA MET A 8 31.91 29.74 25.35
C MET A 8 30.47 29.77 24.79
N LEU A 9 30.24 28.83 23.86
CA LEU A 9 28.98 28.22 23.46
C LEU A 9 27.89 29.13 22.87
N ALA A 10 27.85 29.18 21.53
CA ALA A 10 26.62 29.40 20.78
C ALA A 10 26.39 28.20 19.84
N THR A 11 25.77 27.18 20.44
CA THR A 11 24.74 26.30 19.88
C THR A 11 24.61 26.28 18.36
N THR A 12 25.07 25.19 17.75
CA THR A 12 24.78 24.79 16.38
C THR A 12 23.28 24.56 16.23
N ALA A 13 22.53 25.61 15.86
CA ALA A 13 21.12 25.49 15.51
C ALA A 13 21.01 24.83 14.14
N LEU A 14 20.69 23.54 14.16
CA LEU A 14 20.10 22.81 13.04
C LEU A 14 18.84 23.55 12.58
N VAL A 15 18.92 24.28 11.48
CA VAL A 15 17.74 24.68 10.70
C VAL A 15 17.91 24.10 9.31
N GLY A 16 17.81 22.77 9.25
CA GLY A 16 17.56 22.05 8.02
C GLY A 16 16.06 22.10 7.72
N GLY A 17 15.72 22.66 6.56
CA GLY A 17 14.53 22.28 5.82
C GLY A 17 13.29 23.11 6.08
N MET A 18 13.00 24.04 5.16
CA MET A 18 11.70 24.09 4.50
C MET A 18 11.90 24.51 3.04
N PHE A 19 12.27 23.56 2.19
CA PHE A 19 12.04 23.67 0.75
C PHE A 19 10.54 23.42 0.51
N SER A 20 9.71 24.44 0.67
CA SER A 20 8.35 24.42 0.13
C SER A 20 8.42 24.68 -1.37
N LEU A 21 8.77 23.64 -2.13
CA LEU A 21 8.61 23.64 -3.58
C LEU A 21 7.12 23.79 -3.90
N PRO A 22 6.71 24.70 -4.80
CA PRO A 22 5.33 24.76 -5.27
C PRO A 22 5.04 23.44 -5.99
N ALA A 23 4.14 22.66 -5.40
CA ALA A 23 3.77 21.35 -5.89
C ALA A 23 3.07 21.45 -7.26
N SER A 24 3.77 20.97 -8.28
CA SER A 24 3.29 20.21 -9.43
C SER A 24 2.16 20.82 -10.28
N ALA A 25 2.46 21.02 -11.56
CA ALA A 25 1.49 21.19 -12.62
C ALA A 25 0.62 19.92 -12.75
N ILE A 26 -0.38 19.80 -11.89
CA ILE A 26 -1.34 18.71 -11.89
C ILE A 26 -2.44 19.07 -12.87
N SER A 27 -2.76 18.17 -13.79
CA SER A 27 -3.83 18.41 -14.77
C SER A 27 -5.17 18.65 -14.07
N GLU A 28 -5.97 19.56 -14.62
CA GLU A 28 -7.33 19.84 -14.12
C GLU A 28 -8.18 18.57 -14.03
N ALA A 29 -8.00 17.66 -15.00
CA ALA A 29 -8.66 16.36 -15.04
C ALA A 29 -8.28 15.48 -13.85
N TYR A 30 -7.00 15.48 -13.45
CA TYR A 30 -6.55 14.70 -12.31
C TYR A 30 -7.02 15.33 -10.98
N ARG A 31 -7.12 16.66 -10.88
CA ARG A 31 -7.76 17.31 -9.72
C ARG A 31 -9.23 16.91 -9.59
N ALA A 32 -9.96 16.91 -10.70
CA ALA A 32 -11.36 16.47 -10.71
C ALA A 32 -11.50 14.98 -10.34
N GLN A 33 -10.56 14.12 -10.75
CA GLN A 33 -10.53 12.70 -10.36
C GLN A 33 -10.31 12.53 -8.85
N LEU A 34 -9.38 13.29 -8.26
CA LEU A 34 -9.13 13.29 -6.83
C LEU A 34 -10.38 13.73 -6.05
N GLU A 35 -11.05 14.79 -6.48
CA GLU A 35 -12.27 15.28 -5.84
C GLU A 35 -13.43 14.27 -5.91
N LYS A 36 -13.62 13.62 -7.07
CA LYS A 36 -14.66 12.61 -7.28
C LYS A 36 -14.41 11.34 -6.48
N SER A 37 -13.15 10.90 -6.42
CA SER A 37 -12.73 9.70 -5.68
C SER A 37 -12.56 9.95 -4.18
N GLY A 38 -12.50 11.21 -3.75
CA GLY A 38 -12.19 11.57 -2.37
C GLY A 38 -10.73 11.35 -1.98
N CYS A 39 -9.86 11.09 -2.96
CA CYS A 39 -8.43 10.88 -2.73
C CYS A 39 -7.68 12.22 -2.70
N THR A 40 -6.56 12.22 -2.01
CA THR A 40 -5.50 13.24 -2.13
C THR A 40 -4.38 12.70 -3.01
N GLN A 41 -3.54 13.59 -3.55
CA GLN A 41 -2.32 13.18 -4.27
C GLN A 41 -1.45 12.22 -3.46
N VAL A 42 -1.32 12.47 -2.15
CA VAL A 42 -0.50 11.64 -1.26
C VAL A 42 -1.12 10.25 -1.10
N SER A 43 -2.45 10.19 -0.90
CA SER A 43 -3.15 8.91 -0.72
C SER A 43 -3.26 8.07 -2.01
N ASP A 44 -3.28 8.73 -3.17
CA ASP A 44 -3.20 8.06 -4.47
C ASP A 44 -1.77 7.54 -4.70
N ALA A 45 -0.75 8.38 -4.45
CA ALA A 45 0.66 8.02 -4.60
C ALA A 45 1.13 6.90 -3.65
N ASN A 46 0.60 6.84 -2.43
CA ASN A 46 0.94 5.79 -1.46
C ASN A 46 0.01 4.56 -1.54
N GLY A 47 -0.94 4.53 -2.49
CA GLY A 47 -1.85 3.41 -2.73
C GLY A 47 -2.93 3.20 -1.67
N THR A 48 -3.11 4.13 -0.73
CA THR A 48 -4.17 4.05 0.31
C THR A 48 -5.55 4.47 -0.20
N CYS A 49 -5.61 5.13 -1.36
CA CYS A 49 -6.84 5.57 -2.00
C CYS A 49 -6.71 5.41 -3.52
N ASN A 50 -7.75 4.89 -4.19
CA ASN A 50 -7.71 4.65 -5.63
C ASN A 50 -8.58 5.69 -6.36
N THR A 51 -7.98 6.47 -7.26
CA THR A 51 -8.65 7.53 -8.03
C THR A 51 -9.69 7.03 -9.03
N HIS A 52 -9.66 5.75 -9.40
CA HIS A 52 -10.68 5.10 -10.23
C HIS A 52 -11.89 4.60 -9.42
N HIS A 53 -11.79 4.56 -8.09
CA HIS A 53 -12.89 4.16 -7.20
C HIS A 53 -13.75 5.36 -6.80
N SER A 54 -15.01 5.09 -6.46
CA SER A 54 -15.89 6.11 -5.91
C SER A 54 -15.50 6.48 -4.47
N LYS A 55 -15.85 7.70 -4.05
CA LYS A 55 -15.64 8.18 -2.67
C LYS A 55 -16.11 7.20 -1.60
N LYS A 56 -17.29 6.59 -1.78
CA LYS A 56 -17.82 5.60 -0.82
C LYS A 56 -16.95 4.34 -0.77
N GLN A 57 -16.48 3.85 -1.91
CA GLN A 57 -15.59 2.68 -1.95
C GLN A 57 -14.25 2.96 -1.27
N ASN A 58 -13.68 4.15 -1.47
CA ASN A 58 -12.45 4.55 -0.79
C ASN A 58 -12.64 4.74 0.72
N GLN A 59 -13.77 5.32 1.14
CA GLN A 59 -14.13 5.43 2.56
C GLN A 59 -14.33 4.06 3.22
N HIS A 60 -14.99 3.11 2.53
CA HIS A 60 -15.11 1.75 3.01
C HIS A 60 -13.74 1.06 3.12
N ALA A 61 -12.87 1.21 2.12
CA ALA A 61 -11.52 0.64 2.15
C ALA A 61 -10.66 1.22 3.28
N GLN A 62 -10.74 2.53 3.54
CA GLN A 62 -10.06 3.19 4.66
C GLN A 62 -10.61 2.72 6.01
N SER A 63 -11.94 2.69 6.19
CA SER A 63 -12.54 2.19 7.44
C SER A 63 -12.17 0.74 7.72
N GLN A 64 -12.06 -0.12 6.69
CA GLN A 64 -11.58 -1.48 6.85
C GLN A 64 -10.08 -1.55 7.18
N ALA A 65 -9.26 -0.62 6.69
CA ALA A 65 -7.84 -0.55 7.03
C ALA A 65 -7.62 -0.10 8.48
N ASP A 66 -8.38 0.90 8.94
CA ASP A 66 -8.25 1.45 10.30
C ASP A 66 -8.67 0.46 11.39
N HIS A 67 -9.50 -0.53 11.06
CA HIS A 67 -9.97 -1.57 11.99
C HIS A 67 -9.08 -2.83 12.02
N ARG A 68 -8.00 -2.89 11.21
CA ARG A 68 -7.12 -4.07 11.07
C ARG A 68 -5.90 -4.06 12.00
N ASN A 69 -6.01 -3.51 13.21
CA ASN A 69 -4.98 -3.65 14.24
C ASN A 69 -5.16 -4.96 15.06
N GLY A 70 -5.36 -6.09 14.37
CA GLY A 70 -5.54 -7.42 14.94
C GLY A 70 -5.34 -8.52 13.88
N PRO A 71 -5.19 -9.81 14.27
CA PRO A 71 -5.08 -10.91 13.31
C PRO A 71 -6.29 -10.88 12.37
N ALA A 72 -6.07 -11.20 11.09
CA ALA A 72 -7.11 -11.16 10.08
C ALA A 72 -8.37 -11.91 10.56
N GLU A 73 -9.50 -11.22 10.63
CA GLU A 73 -10.75 -11.84 11.02
C GLU A 73 -11.03 -13.01 10.04
N PRO A 74 -11.38 -14.23 10.53
CA PRO A 74 -11.50 -15.41 9.67
C PRO A 74 -12.45 -15.24 8.49
N GLN A 75 -13.46 -14.38 8.60
CA GLN A 75 -14.37 -14.05 7.51
C GLN A 75 -13.71 -13.18 6.43
N ALA A 76 -12.92 -12.18 6.84
CA ALA A 76 -12.21 -11.30 5.92
C ALA A 76 -11.13 -12.08 5.13
N ALA A 77 -10.39 -12.97 5.79
CA ALA A 77 -9.40 -13.81 5.13
C ALA A 77 -10.04 -14.72 4.07
N ARG A 78 -11.19 -15.35 4.39
CA ARG A 78 -11.95 -16.16 3.43
C ARG A 78 -12.44 -15.37 2.23
N GLU A 79 -12.90 -14.14 2.44
CA GLU A 79 -13.36 -13.29 1.33
C GLU A 79 -12.21 -12.88 0.43
N VAL A 80 -11.06 -12.52 1.00
CA VAL A 80 -9.85 -12.23 0.23
C VAL A 80 -9.41 -13.46 -0.58
N ALA A 81 -9.38 -14.64 0.04
CA ALA A 81 -9.07 -15.90 -0.65
C ALA A 81 -10.03 -16.16 -1.83
N ARG A 82 -11.35 -16.02 -1.61
CA ARG A 82 -12.37 -16.21 -2.65
C ARG A 82 -12.18 -15.25 -3.83
N ILE A 83 -11.89 -13.98 -3.55
CA ILE A 83 -11.62 -12.98 -4.58
C ILE A 83 -10.37 -13.38 -5.36
N MET A 84 -9.28 -13.73 -4.68
CA MET A 84 -8.04 -14.15 -5.33
C MET A 84 -8.25 -15.39 -6.19
N ASP A 85 -8.89 -16.43 -5.65
CA ASP A 85 -9.20 -17.67 -6.37
C ASP A 85 -9.96 -17.41 -7.67
N SER A 86 -10.96 -16.53 -7.63
CA SER A 86 -11.74 -16.20 -8.84
C SER A 86 -10.89 -15.54 -9.94
N HIS A 87 -9.75 -14.95 -9.60
CA HIS A 87 -8.85 -14.32 -10.55
C HIS A 87 -7.68 -15.21 -10.95
N ILE A 88 -7.13 -16.04 -10.06
CA ILE A 88 -5.87 -16.74 -10.32
C ILE A 88 -5.96 -18.26 -10.29
N ALA A 89 -7.03 -18.85 -9.77
CA ALA A 89 -7.20 -20.29 -9.81
C ALA A 89 -7.23 -20.77 -11.27
N GLY A 90 -6.49 -21.83 -11.53
CA GLY A 90 -6.32 -22.38 -12.87
C GLY A 90 -5.33 -21.63 -13.77
N LYS A 91 -4.70 -20.54 -13.31
CA LYS A 91 -3.62 -19.87 -14.04
C LYS A 91 -2.26 -20.48 -13.71
N ASN A 92 -1.26 -20.19 -14.54
CA ASN A 92 0.13 -20.52 -14.24
C ASN A 92 0.68 -19.55 -13.18
N GLN A 93 1.68 -19.99 -12.41
CA GLN A 93 2.28 -19.20 -11.33
C GLN A 93 2.71 -17.80 -11.78
N GLY A 94 3.36 -17.64 -12.94
CA GLY A 94 3.75 -16.31 -13.43
C GLY A 94 2.57 -15.34 -13.62
N GLN A 95 1.42 -15.83 -14.07
CA GLN A 95 0.23 -14.98 -14.22
C GLN A 95 -0.39 -14.62 -12.86
N ALA A 96 -0.26 -15.51 -11.88
CA ALA A 96 -0.68 -15.24 -10.51
C ALA A 96 0.26 -14.22 -9.84
N VAL A 97 1.57 -14.35 -10.04
CA VAL A 97 2.60 -13.38 -9.64
C VAL A 97 2.30 -11.98 -10.19
N ASP A 98 2.01 -11.87 -11.50
CA ASP A 98 1.66 -10.60 -12.13
C ASP A 98 0.43 -9.94 -11.47
N TYR A 99 -0.59 -10.75 -11.15
CA TYR A 99 -1.78 -10.30 -10.44
C TYR A 99 -1.44 -9.79 -9.02
N MET A 100 -0.55 -10.47 -8.30
CA MET A 100 -0.14 -10.06 -6.96
C MET A 100 0.61 -8.72 -6.98
N HIS A 101 1.58 -8.58 -7.87
CA HIS A 101 2.35 -7.33 -8.05
C HIS A 101 1.44 -6.17 -8.45
N THR A 102 0.56 -6.38 -9.42
CA THR A 102 -0.43 -5.37 -9.84
C THR A 102 -1.39 -5.01 -8.70
N GLY A 103 -1.72 -5.99 -7.87
CA GLY A 103 -2.54 -5.82 -6.68
C GLY A 103 -1.80 -5.20 -5.50
N GLY A 104 -0.51 -4.87 -5.61
CA GLY A 104 0.28 -4.28 -4.52
C GLY A 104 0.55 -5.23 -3.35
N TRP A 105 0.52 -6.54 -3.60
CA TRP A 105 0.98 -7.54 -2.64
C TRP A 105 2.51 -7.64 -2.67
N ARG A 106 3.11 -7.86 -1.51
CA ARG A 106 4.57 -7.97 -1.38
C ARG A 106 4.99 -9.43 -1.24
N PRO A 107 6.00 -9.90 -2.00
CA PRO A 107 6.48 -11.27 -1.83
C PRO A 107 7.20 -11.43 -0.49
N LEU A 108 7.01 -12.58 0.15
CA LEU A 108 7.62 -12.98 1.41
C LEU A 108 8.70 -14.06 1.24
N ASN A 109 8.95 -14.47 0.01
CA ASN A 109 9.94 -15.47 -0.38
C ASN A 109 10.35 -15.28 -1.85
N GLU A 110 11.52 -15.81 -2.21
CA GLU A 110 12.10 -15.67 -3.56
C GLU A 110 11.29 -16.43 -4.62
N GLU A 111 10.62 -17.51 -4.22
CA GLU A 111 9.77 -18.29 -5.12
C GLU A 111 8.43 -17.61 -5.42
N GLU A 112 8.13 -16.48 -4.78
CA GLU A 112 6.90 -15.70 -4.98
C GLU A 112 5.61 -16.54 -4.85
N THR A 113 5.64 -17.49 -3.93
CA THR A 113 4.48 -18.33 -3.58
C THR A 113 3.75 -17.83 -2.34
N ARG A 114 4.35 -16.91 -1.59
CA ARG A 114 3.82 -16.38 -0.34
C ARG A 114 3.90 -14.86 -0.33
N TRP A 115 2.82 -14.22 0.08
CA TRP A 115 2.59 -12.80 -0.13
C TRP A 115 1.97 -12.13 1.08
N GLU A 116 2.25 -10.84 1.25
CA GLU A 116 1.68 -10.01 2.32
C GLU A 116 0.96 -8.79 1.76
N LYS A 117 -0.22 -8.49 2.30
CA LYS A 117 -0.86 -7.18 2.12
C LYS A 117 -1.76 -6.86 3.29
N SER A 118 -1.56 -5.70 3.92
CA SER A 118 -2.44 -5.18 4.98
C SER A 118 -2.68 -6.18 6.13
N GLY A 119 -1.64 -6.91 6.54
CA GLY A 119 -1.71 -7.92 7.60
C GLY A 119 -2.22 -9.31 7.16
N PHE A 120 -2.70 -9.45 5.92
CA PHE A 120 -3.02 -10.76 5.36
C PHE A 120 -1.78 -11.43 4.79
N ILE A 121 -1.66 -12.73 5.01
CA ILE A 121 -0.66 -13.58 4.35
C ILE A 121 -1.40 -14.52 3.40
N ALA A 122 -1.11 -14.40 2.11
CA ALA A 122 -1.62 -15.28 1.06
C ALA A 122 -0.55 -16.28 0.62
N GLU A 123 -0.94 -17.53 0.39
CA GLU A 123 -0.06 -18.61 -0.05
C GLU A 123 -0.72 -19.36 -1.22
N PHE A 124 0.04 -19.57 -2.30
CA PHE A 124 -0.45 -20.28 -3.47
C PHE A 124 -0.42 -21.79 -3.28
N ASP A 125 -1.55 -22.44 -3.54
CA ASP A 125 -1.59 -23.88 -3.73
C ASP A 125 -1.21 -24.18 -5.17
N LEU A 126 -0.04 -24.81 -5.38
CA LEU A 126 0.49 -25.11 -6.70
C LEU A 126 0.44 -26.61 -6.98
N THR A 127 0.09 -26.97 -8.22
CA THR A 127 0.35 -28.31 -8.75
C THR A 127 1.84 -28.52 -9.01
N SER A 128 2.26 -29.77 -9.20
CA SER A 128 3.63 -30.14 -9.62
C SER A 128 4.06 -29.54 -10.97
N LYS A 129 3.13 -28.97 -11.74
CA LYS A 129 3.38 -28.29 -13.03
C LYS A 129 3.36 -26.77 -12.91
N GLY A 130 3.28 -26.19 -11.71
CA GLY A 130 3.28 -24.74 -11.48
C GLY A 130 1.95 -24.04 -11.79
N LYS A 131 0.85 -24.80 -11.88
CA LYS A 131 -0.51 -24.25 -12.00
C LYS A 131 -1.11 -24.00 -10.62
N VAL A 132 -1.72 -22.84 -10.41
CA VAL A 132 -2.41 -22.48 -9.16
C VAL A 132 -3.75 -23.24 -9.09
N THR A 133 -3.97 -23.97 -8.00
CA THR A 133 -5.24 -24.64 -7.69
C THR A 133 -6.11 -23.83 -6.74
N GLY A 134 -5.50 -22.95 -5.96
CA GLY A 134 -6.18 -22.06 -5.02
C GLY A 134 -5.20 -21.18 -4.25
N VAL A 135 -5.74 -20.41 -3.32
CA VAL A 135 -4.98 -19.53 -2.42
C VAL A 135 -5.50 -19.67 -0.99
N ALA A 136 -4.59 -19.98 -0.07
CA ALA A 136 -4.86 -19.89 1.36
C ALA A 136 -4.54 -18.47 1.85
N VAL A 137 -5.45 -17.85 2.61
CA VAL A 137 -5.23 -16.52 3.21
C VAL A 137 -5.48 -16.58 4.71
N ARG A 138 -4.60 -15.95 5.49
CA ARG A 138 -4.66 -15.87 6.96
C ARG A 138 -4.23 -14.51 7.49
#